data_AF-A0A432W612-F1
#
_entry.id   AF-A0A432W612-F1
#
_cell.length_a   1.000
_cell.length_b   1.000
_cell.length_c   1.000
_cell.angle_alpha   90.00
_cell.angle_beta   90.00
_cell.angle_gamma   90.00
#
_symmetry.space_group_name_H-M   'P 1'
#
loop_
_entity.id
_entity.type
_entity.pdbx_description
1 polymer ?
#
loop_
_entity_poly.entity_id
_entity_poly.type
_entity_poly.pdbx_seq_one_letter_code
_entity_poly.pdbx_strand_id
1 'polypeptide(L)' 'MTEEFELEMSPLSQPITVDGKTIQVDIYRGDKGGWMLEVIDESNSSLVWDDEFDTDSAALEEVKRTIEVDGIDSLIG' A
#
# COMPACT_ATOMS: atom_id res chain seq x y z
N MET A 1 -19.02 6.77 -22.02
CA MET A 1 -18.55 7.74 -21.01
C MET A 1 -17.75 6.92 -20.03
N THR A 2 -16.57 7.40 -19.68
CA THR A 2 -15.55 6.71 -18.87
C THR A 2 -16.21 6.01 -17.68
N GLU A 3 -16.10 4.68 -17.62
CA GLU A 3 -16.33 3.96 -16.36
C GLU A 3 -15.36 4.58 -15.34
N GLU A 4 -15.88 5.49 -14.52
CA GLU A 4 -15.23 5.91 -13.28
C GLU A 4 -15.21 4.66 -12.43
N PHE A 5 -14.12 3.89 -12.51
CA PHE A 5 -13.86 2.82 -11.57
C PHE A 5 -13.84 3.45 -10.18
N GLU A 6 -14.92 3.28 -9.42
CA GLU A 6 -15.00 3.70 -8.03
C GLU A 6 -14.06 2.80 -7.22
N LEU A 7 -12.79 3.19 -7.15
CA LEU A 7 -11.83 2.56 -6.25
C LEU A 7 -12.21 2.95 -4.83
N GLU A 8 -12.58 1.96 -4.02
CA GLU A 8 -12.82 2.17 -2.61
C GLU A 8 -11.47 2.25 -1.89
N MET A 9 -11.14 3.43 -1.35
CA MET A 9 -9.95 3.61 -0.51
C MET A 9 -10.25 3.16 0.91
N SER A 10 -9.35 2.38 1.49
CA SER A 10 -9.46 1.99 2.88
C SER A 10 -9.16 3.19 3.80
N PRO A 11 -9.87 3.32 4.93
CA PRO A 11 -9.50 4.26 5.99
C PRO A 11 -8.14 3.94 6.66
N LEU A 12 -7.54 2.77 6.37
CA LEU A 12 -6.21 2.39 6.85
C LEU A 12 -5.06 2.94 6.01
N SER A 13 -5.35 3.52 4.83
CA SER A 13 -4.37 4.26 4.04
C SER A 13 -3.74 5.36 4.89
N GLN A 14 -2.44 5.26 5.13
CA GLN A 14 -1.72 6.18 6.00
C GLN A 14 -0.23 6.23 5.66
N PRO A 15 0.43 7.37 5.88
CA PRO A 15 1.88 7.42 5.76
C PRO A 15 2.54 6.69 6.92
N ILE A 16 3.62 5.97 6.62
CA ILE A 16 4.48 5.29 7.59
C ILE A 16 5.88 5.90 7.51
N THR A 17 6.40 6.35 8.65
CA THR A 17 7.76 6.90 8.76
C THR A 17 8.62 5.97 9.60
N VAL A 18 9.71 5.45 9.01
CA VAL A 18 10.68 4.59 9.69
C VAL A 18 12.09 5.04 9.33
N ASP A 19 12.96 5.15 10.33
CA ASP A 19 14.37 5.57 10.16
C ASP A 19 14.55 6.91 9.42
N GLY A 20 13.57 7.82 9.54
CA GLY A 20 13.57 9.12 8.87
C GLY A 20 13.09 9.10 7.41
N LYS A 21 12.79 7.94 6.84
CA LYS A 21 12.15 7.77 5.53
C LYS A 21 10.65 7.69 5.69
N THR A 22 9.91 8.32 4.79
CA THR A 22 8.43 8.30 4.82
C THR A 22 7.90 7.68 3.54
N ILE A 23 7.04 6.69 3.70
CA ILE A 23 6.29 6.08 2.61
C ILE A 23 4.80 6.35 2.81
N GLN A 24 4.06 6.58 1.73
CA GLN A 24 2.61 6.59 1.72
C GLN A 24 2.11 5.17 1.50
N VAL A 25 1.28 4.66 2.40
CA VAL A 25 0.59 3.39 2.19
C VAL A 25 -0.82 3.67 1.72
N ASP A 26 -1.13 3.25 0.51
CA ASP A 26 -2.44 3.34 -0.10
C ASP A 26 -3.04 1.95 -0.29
N ILE A 27 -4.18 1.73 0.35
CA ILE A 27 -4.90 0.46 0.30
C ILE A 27 -6.24 0.74 -0.36
N TYR A 28 -6.48 0.11 -1.50
CA TYR A 28 -7.68 0.35 -2.29
C TYR A 28 -8.20 -0.94 -2.91
N ARG A 29 -9.48 -0.99 -3.23
CA ARG A 29 -10.06 -2.13 -3.95
C ARG A 29 -11.05 -1.68 -5.03
N GLY A 30 -11.20 -2.52 -6.05
CA GLY A 30 -12.24 -2.36 -7.06
C GLY A 30 -13.56 -3.06 -6.67
N ASP A 31 -14.54 -3.00 -7.59
CA ASP A 31 -15.91 -3.50 -7.40
C ASP A 31 -16.01 -5.03 -7.15
N LYS A 32 -15.04 -5.81 -7.67
CA LYS A 32 -15.04 -7.30 -7.62
C LYS A 32 -13.66 -7.90 -7.39
N GLY A 33 -12.85 -7.29 -6.53
CA GLY A 33 -11.50 -7.74 -6.20
C GLY A 33 -11.21 -7.74 -4.70
N GLY A 34 -10.01 -8.21 -4.36
CA GLY A 34 -9.45 -8.03 -3.02
C GLY A 34 -8.88 -6.62 -2.85
N TRP A 35 -8.31 -6.38 -1.67
CA TRP A 35 -7.59 -5.16 -1.37
C TRP A 35 -6.22 -5.18 -2.03
N MET A 36 -5.96 -4.18 -2.86
CA MET A 36 -4.66 -3.87 -3.40
C MET A 36 -3.89 -3.00 -2.43
N LEU A 37 -2.59 -3.21 -2.41
CA LEU A 37 -1.66 -2.46 -1.59
C LEU A 37 -0.64 -1.77 -2.48
N GLU A 38 -0.57 -0.46 -2.35
CA GLU A 38 0.42 0.38 -3.01
C GLU A 38 1.19 1.16 -1.95
N VAL A 39 2.51 1.22 -2.11
CA VAL A 39 3.38 2.02 -1.28
C VAL A 39 4.11 3.01 -2.16
N ILE A 40 4.07 4.30 -1.83
CA ILE A 40 4.77 5.35 -2.57
C ILE A 40 5.83 5.97 -1.68
N ASP A 41 7.08 5.99 -2.12
CA ASP A 41 8.15 6.65 -1.38
C ASP A 41 8.27 8.16 -1.69
N GLU A 42 9.17 8.83 -0.98
CA GLU A 42 9.50 10.25 -1.18
C GLU A 42 10.00 10.56 -2.60
N SER A 43 10.62 9.59 -3.28
CA SER A 43 11.09 9.68 -4.66
C SER A 43 9.99 9.49 -5.70
N ASN A 44 8.72 9.33 -5.28
CA ASN A 44 7.59 8.96 -6.15
C ASN A 44 7.74 7.58 -6.82
N SER A 45 8.57 6.69 -6.27
CA SER A 45 8.59 5.28 -6.64
C SER A 45 7.38 4.60 -5.97
N SER A 46 6.50 4.00 -6.78
CA SER A 46 5.39 3.19 -6.28
C SER A 46 5.72 1.71 -6.34
N LEU A 47 5.48 1.02 -5.24
CA LEU A 47 5.57 -0.42 -5.10
C LEU A 47 4.17 -0.97 -4.87
N VAL A 48 3.65 -1.70 -5.84
CA VAL A 48 2.35 -2.38 -5.74
C VAL A 48 2.59 -3.85 -5.47
N TRP A 49 1.86 -4.42 -4.51
CA TRP A 49 1.90 -5.86 -4.24
C TRP A 49 1.16 -6.62 -5.35
N ASP A 50 1.68 -7.79 -5.72
CA ASP A 50 1.09 -8.65 -6.76
C ASP A 50 -0.13 -9.45 -6.22
N ASP A 51 -0.09 -9.79 -4.93
CA ASP A 51 -1.18 -10.49 -4.23
C ASP A 51 -2.24 -9.51 -3.70
N GLU A 52 -3.50 -9.86 -3.92
CA GLU A 52 -4.66 -9.18 -3.34
C GLU A 52 -4.93 -9.68 -1.92
N PHE A 53 -5.28 -8.78 -1.01
CA PHE A 53 -5.59 -9.11 0.38
C PHE A 53 -7.09 -9.24 0.63
N ASP A 54 -7.50 -10.18 1.48
CA ASP A 54 -8.91 -10.30 1.91
C ASP A 54 -9.40 -9.08 2.71
N THR A 55 -8.50 -8.44 3.45
CA THR A 55 -8.81 -7.27 4.29
C THR A 55 -7.73 -6.20 4.15
N ASP A 56 -8.14 -4.95 4.27
CA ASP A 56 -7.25 -3.81 4.30
C ASP A 56 -6.28 -3.84 5.50
N SER A 57 -6.70 -4.47 6.61
CA SER A 57 -5.81 -4.70 7.76
C SER A 57 -4.66 -5.64 7.40
N ALA A 58 -4.94 -6.73 6.69
CA ALA A 58 -3.90 -7.67 6.24
C ALA A 58 -2.91 -7.00 5.28
N ALA A 59 -3.41 -6.14 4.37
CA ALA A 59 -2.58 -5.32 3.50
C ALA A 59 -1.62 -4.42 4.30
N LEU A 60 -2.15 -3.68 5.28
CA LEU A 60 -1.34 -2.80 6.13
C LEU A 60 -0.30 -3.59 6.96
N GLU A 61 -0.68 -4.76 7.48
CA GLU A 61 0.23 -5.63 8.22
C GLU A 61 1.38 -6.13 7.35
N GLU A 62 1.14 -6.44 6.07
CA GLU A 62 2.19 -6.90 5.16
C GLU A 62 3.25 -5.82 4.90
N VAL A 63 2.85 -4.55 4.73
CA VAL A 63 3.81 -3.44 4.64
C VAL A 63 4.68 -3.37 5.88
N LYS A 64 4.04 -3.35 7.06
CA LYS A 64 4.76 -3.25 8.34
C LYS A 64 5.72 -4.42 8.51
N ARG A 65 5.27 -5.62 8.18
CA ARG A 65 6.09 -6.83 8.24
C ARG A 65 7.27 -6.76 7.29
N THR A 66 7.08 -6.29 6.06
CA THR A 66 8.17 -6.11 5.10
C THR A 66 9.20 -5.12 5.63
N ILE A 67 8.76 -4.02 6.23
CA ILE A 67 9.65 -3.05 6.88
C ILE A 67 10.39 -3.65 8.07
N GLU A 68 9.74 -4.50 8.86
CA GLU A 68 10.38 -5.15 10.02
C GLU A 68 11.38 -6.25 9.61
N VAL A 69 11.13 -6.96 8.50
CA VAL A 69 11.94 -8.10 8.05
C VAL A 69 13.06 -7.69 7.11
N ASP A 70 12.74 -6.92 6.06
CA ASP A 70 13.69 -6.52 5.01
C ASP A 70 14.22 -5.09 5.23
N GLY A 71 13.43 -4.25 5.90
CA GLY A 71 13.72 -2.84 6.11
C GLY A 71 12.88 -1.94 5.19
N ILE A 72 12.69 -0.69 5.61
CA ILE A 72 12.02 0.32 4.77
C ILE A 72 12.78 0.58 3.46
N ASP A 73 14.10 0.35 3.45
CA ASP A 73 14.96 0.42 2.27
C ASP A 73 14.54 -0.53 1.14
N SER A 74 13.80 -1.61 1.45
CA SER A 74 13.26 -2.52 0.43
C SER A 74 12.04 -1.97 -0.29
N LEU A 75 11.35 -1.00 0.32
CA LEU A 75 10.12 -0.41 -0.20
C LEU A 75 10.35 0.91 -0.93
N ILE A 76 11.57 1.44 -0.83
CA ILE A 76 12.00 2.68 -1.47
C ILE A 76 13.10 2.34 -2.48
N GLY A 77 13.08 3.00 -3.64
CA GLY A 77 13.96 2.68 -4.76
C GLY A 77 14.46 3.91 -5.49
#